data_AF-A0A963MBH9-F1
#
_entry.id   AF-A0A963MBH9-F1
#
_cell.length_a   1.000
_cell.length_b   1.000
_cell.length_c   1.000
_cell.angle_alpha   90.00
_cell.angle_beta   90.00
_cell.angle_gamma   90.00
#
_symmetry.space_group_name_H-M   'P 1'
#
loop_
_entity.id
_entity.type
_entity.pdbx_description
1 polymer ?
#
loop_
_entity_poly.entity_id
_entity_poly.type
_entity_poly.pdbx_seq_one_letter_code
_entity_poly.pdbx_strand_id
1 'polypeptide(L)' 'DIVIAEPKSLIGFAGPRVIESTLRVTLPEGFQRSEFLQEKGAVDMVVDRRELRKVVANALAMLQRQPADAVV' A
#
# COMPACT_ATOMS: atom_id res chain seq x y z
N ASP A 1 -9.26 -6.65 -5.12
CA ASP A 1 -8.94 -6.12 -6.46
C ASP A 1 -7.64 -5.32 -6.46
N ILE A 2 -7.51 -4.29 -5.62
CA ILE A 2 -6.31 -3.44 -5.56
C ILE A 2 -6.04 -3.06 -4.10
N VAL A 3 -4.77 -3.07 -3.68
CA VAL A 3 -4.25 -2.61 -2.40
C VAL A 3 -3.47 -1.31 -2.60
N ILE A 4 -3.97 -0.21 -2.03
CA ILE A 4 -3.33 1.11 -2.09
C ILE A 4 -2.88 1.49 -0.68
N ALA A 5 -1.64 1.95 -0.55
CA ALA A 5 -1.08 2.46 0.70
C ALA A 5 -0.60 3.91 0.55
N GLU A 6 -0.47 4.63 1.67
CA GLU A 6 0.19 5.93 1.71
C GLU A 6 1.70 5.79 1.96
N PRO A 7 2.51 6.80 1.59
CA PRO A 7 3.94 6.79 1.84
C PRO A 7 4.29 6.49 3.30
N LYS A 8 5.29 5.64 3.51
CA LYS A 8 5.83 5.23 4.81
C LYS A 8 4.84 4.52 5.75
N SER A 9 3.68 4.10 5.26
CA SER A 9 2.70 3.35 6.07
C SER A 9 3.35 2.10 6.65
N LEU A 10 3.12 1.83 7.94
CA LEU A 10 3.56 0.58 8.58
C LEU A 10 2.43 -0.45 8.47
N ILE A 11 2.65 -1.51 7.70
CA ILE A 11 1.65 -2.54 7.38
C ILE A 11 2.24 -3.91 7.70
N GLY A 12 1.53 -4.71 8.48
CA GLY A 12 1.96 -6.05 8.81
C GLY A 12 1.00 -6.73 9.78
N PHE A 13 1.02 -8.06 9.79
CA PHE A 13 0.21 -8.86 10.69
C PHE A 13 0.71 -8.78 12.15
N ALA A 14 2.02 -8.91 12.36
CA ALA A 14 2.67 -8.78 13.65
C ALA A 14 3.55 -7.53 13.68
N GLY A 15 3.58 -6.83 14.82
CA GLY A 15 4.45 -5.66 14.99
C GLY A 15 5.94 -6.03 14.97
N PRO A 16 6.83 -5.12 14.53
CA PRO A 16 8.25 -5.42 14.32
C PRO A 16 8.93 -5.93 15.59
N ARG A 17 8.61 -5.36 16.76
CA ARG A 17 9.16 -5.80 18.06
C ARG A 17 8.84 -7.26 18.38
N VAL A 18 7.63 -7.72 18.04
CA VAL A 18 7.21 -9.12 18.28
C VAL A 18 7.98 -10.06 17.36
N ILE A 19 8.23 -9.65 16.12
CA ILE A 19 8.98 -10.44 15.14
C ILE A 19 10.45 -10.56 15.59
N GLU A 20 11.07 -9.45 15.95
CA GLU A 20 12.47 -9.42 16.43
C GLU A 20 12.65 -10.25 17.69
N SER A 21 11.74 -10.15 18.68
CA SER A 21 11.83 -10.94 19.91
C SER A 21 11.65 -12.44 19.67
N THR A 22 10.81 -12.82 18.70
CA THR A 22 10.47 -14.22 18.42
C THR A 22 11.54 -14.89 17.56
N LEU A 23 12.02 -14.20 16.52
CA LEU A 23 12.99 -14.74 15.56
C LEU A 23 14.44 -14.45 15.93
N ARG A 24 14.69 -13.55 16.90
CA ARG A 24 16.04 -13.11 17.33
C ARG A 24 16.90 -12.59 16.19
N VAL A 25 16.27 -11.87 15.25
CA VAL A 25 16.94 -11.21 14.12
C VAL A 25 16.60 -9.73 14.12
N THR A 26 17.49 -8.91 13.56
CA THR A 26 17.21 -7.50 13.26
C THR A 26 16.47 -7.38 11.94
N LEU A 27 15.40 -6.60 11.90
CA LEU A 27 14.65 -6.41 10.67
C LEU A 27 15.40 -5.48 9.70
N PRO A 28 15.33 -5.72 8.37
CA PRO A 28 15.88 -4.81 7.38
C PRO A 28 15.30 -3.40 7.49
N GLU A 29 16.05 -2.40 7.02
CA GLU A 29 15.52 -1.05 6.89
C GLU A 29 14.28 -1.04 5.99
N GLY A 30 13.28 -0.25 6.37
CA GLY A 30 12.03 -0.16 5.61
C GLY A 30 11.14 -1.41 5.70
N PHE A 31 11.49 -2.44 6.49
CA PHE A 31 10.63 -3.60 6.69
C PHE A 31 9.22 -3.15 7.13
N GLN A 32 8.20 -3.79 6.55
CA GLN A 32 6.78 -3.45 6.74
C GLN A 32 6.36 -2.05 6.27
N ARG A 33 7.24 -1.27 5.61
CA ARG A 33 6.84 -0.02 4.97
C ARG A 33 6.11 -0.29 3.66
N SER A 34 5.19 0.59 3.32
CA SER A 34 4.45 0.60 2.05
C SER A 34 5.35 0.37 0.82
N GLU A 35 6.52 1.01 0.78
CA GLU A 35 7.48 0.94 -0.32
C GLU A 35 8.12 -0.45 -0.39
N PHE A 36 8.55 -0.98 0.76
CA PHE A 36 9.06 -2.35 0.86
C PHE A 36 8.00 -3.37 0.43
N LEU A 37 6.75 -3.17 0.85
CA LEU A 37 5.65 -4.07 0.50
C LEU A 37 5.23 -3.95 -0.97
N GLN A 38 5.39 -2.79 -1.58
CA GLN A 38 5.20 -2.60 -3.01
C GLN A 38 6.25 -3.40 -3.81
N GLU A 39 7.53 -3.33 -3.40
CA GLU A 39 8.60 -4.13 -4.00
C GLU A 39 8.38 -5.65 -3.84
N LYS A 40 7.73 -6.08 -2.75
CA LYS A 40 7.39 -7.49 -2.49
C LYS A 40 6.05 -7.93 -3.12
N GLY A 41 5.33 -7.04 -3.79
CA GLY A 41 4.06 -7.34 -4.46
C GLY A 41 2.86 -7.48 -3.53
N ALA A 42 2.95 -7.00 -2.28
CA ALA A 42 1.84 -6.98 -1.34
C ALA A 42 1.01 -5.68 -1.39
N VAL A 43 1.56 -4.62 -1.98
CA VAL A 43 0.89 -3.33 -2.23
C VAL A 43 1.00 -3.02 -3.72
N ASP A 44 -0.10 -2.65 -4.37
CA ASP A 44 -0.10 -2.32 -5.79
C ASP A 44 0.39 -0.89 -6.03
N MET A 45 -0.05 0.05 -5.17
CA MET A 45 0.23 1.48 -5.34
C MET A 45 0.55 2.17 -4.01
N VAL A 46 1.61 2.99 -4.00
CA VAL A 46 1.89 3.94 -2.93
C VAL A 46 1.51 5.35 -3.41
N VAL A 47 0.54 5.99 -2.76
CA VAL A 47 -0.10 7.22 -3.25
C VAL A 47 -0.15 8.26 -2.14
N ASP A 48 0.30 9.48 -2.45
CA ASP A 48 0.15 10.61 -1.54
C ASP A 48 -1.33 10.87 -1.21
N ARG A 49 -1.63 11.15 0.06
CA ARG A 49 -3.00 11.38 0.55
C ARG A 49 -3.79 12.38 -0.29
N ARG A 50 -3.13 13.42 -0.81
CA ARG A 50 -3.77 14.48 -1.61
C ARG A 50 -4.27 13.96 -2.96
N GLU A 51 -3.61 12.96 -3.53
CA GLU A 51 -3.98 12.34 -4.80
C GLU A 51 -4.94 11.15 -4.62
N LEU A 52 -5.09 10.64 -3.39
CA LEU A 52 -5.81 9.40 -3.12
C LEU A 52 -7.25 9.41 -3.62
N ARG A 53 -7.98 10.54 -3.47
CA ARG A 53 -9.37 10.66 -3.96
C ARG A 53 -9.45 10.40 -5.47
N LYS A 54 -8.57 11.05 -6.23
CA LYS A 54 -8.53 10.95 -7.69
C LYS A 54 -8.15 9.53 -8.11
N VAL A 55 -7.13 8.94 -7.49
CA VAL A 55 -6.69 7.57 -7.80
C VAL A 55 -7.79 6.55 -7.52
N VAL A 56 -8.46 6.64 -6.37
CA VAL A 56 -9.55 5.72 -6.02
C VAL A 56 -10.73 5.85 -6.99
N ALA A 57 -11.11 7.08 -7.36
CA ALA A 57 -12.18 7.31 -8.32
C ALA A 57 -11.87 6.69 -9.69
N ASN A 58 -10.64 6.89 -10.20
CA ASN A 58 -10.17 6.29 -11.44
C ASN A 58 -10.17 4.76 -11.38
N ALA A 59 -9.66 4.18 -10.30
CA ALA A 59 -9.62 2.72 -10.12
C ALA A 59 -11.03 2.12 -10.13
N LEU A 60 -11.99 2.75 -9.44
CA LEU A 60 -13.38 2.30 -9.43
C LEU A 60 -14.04 2.42 -10.82
N ALA A 61 -13.83 3.52 -11.53
CA ALA A 61 -14.35 3.70 -12.88
C ALA A 61 -13.85 2.59 -13.83
N MET A 62 -12.55 2.28 -13.78
CA MET A 62 -11.96 1.18 -14.55
C MET A 62 -12.58 -0.18 -14.20
N LEU A 63 -12.69 -0.51 -12.90
CA LEU A 63 -13.25 -1.78 -12.43
C LEU A 63 -14.74 -1.93 -12.79
N GLN A 64 -15.47 -0.82 -12.89
CA GLN A 64 -16.88 -0.78 -13.28
C GLN A 64 -17.10 -0.63 -14.78
N ARG A 65 -16.03 -0.60 -15.60
CA ARG A 65 -16.09 -0.38 -17.05
C ARG A 65 -16.79 0.93 -17.44
N GLN A 66 -16.64 1.95 -16.61
CA GLN A 66 -17.07 3.31 -16.92
C GLN A 66 -16.07 3.96 -17.90
N PRO A 67 -16.52 4.90 -18.74
CA PRO A 67 -15.62 5.65 -19.60
C PRO A 67 -14.73 6.59 -18.77
N ALA A 68 -13.55 6.94 -19.31
CA ALA A 68 -12.52 7.68 -18.58
C ALA A 68 -12.95 9.11 -18.16
N ASP A 69 -13.92 9.69 -18.86
CA ASP A 69 -14.52 11.00 -18.58
C ASP A 69 -15.58 10.96 -17.47
N ALA A 70 -15.90 9.79 -16.92
CA ALA A 70 -16.83 9.65 -15.79
C ALA A 70 -16.25 10.17 -14.46
N VAL A 71 -14.93 10.35 -14.37
CA VAL A 71 -14.24 10.84 -13.18
C VAL A 71 -13.92 12.33 -13.36
N VAL A 72 -14.65 13.19 -12.64
CA VAL A 72 -14.47 14.66 -12.62
C VAL A 72 -13.71 15.09 -11.37
#